data_AF-A0AA90TVF3-F1
#
_entry.id   AF-A0AA90TVF3-F1
#
_cell.length_a   1.000
_cell.length_b   1.000
_cell.length_c   1.000
_cell.angle_alpha   90.00
_cell.angle_beta   90.00
_cell.angle_gamma   90.00
#
_symmetry.space_group_name_H-M   'P 1'
#
loop_
_entity.id
_entity.type
_entity.pdbx_description
1 polymer ?
#
loop_
_entity_poly.entity_id
_entity_poly.type
_entity_poly.pdbx_seq_one_letter_code
_entity_poly.pdbx_strand_id
1 'polypeptide(L)'
;MNAGPDVHRQIESFSVLHPGPGIRETSLAGVILTDAELDHTIGLLSLREGSFLTIYGTEIVRKCLQSAFPVFPMLKNYCSWEWQSLQPNIGQRVGAFGEGTIIVETIPVSRKPPLYAQSNLKDELPEDLWEVGLVLHNQSSGKCLAYFPTLVDITPDLEACLRKADILMVDGTFWSAEELVKMGATKRDARNMGHLPISGSGGSRKG
;
A
#
# COMPACT_ATOMS: atom_id res chain seq x y z
N MET A 1 -6.22 -2.53 2.29
CA MET A 1 -5.03 -2.05 1.55
C MET A 1 -4.12 -1.46 2.61
N ASN A 2 -2.86 -1.89 2.63
CA ASN A 2 -1.92 -1.74 3.74
C ASN A 2 -2.48 -2.28 5.07
N ALA A 3 -1.59 -2.47 6.04
CA ALA A 3 -1.93 -2.86 7.40
C ALA A 3 -1.19 -1.92 8.34
N GLY A 4 -1.81 -0.78 8.64
CA GLY A 4 -1.23 0.22 9.53
C GLY A 4 -1.41 -0.09 11.01
N PRO A 5 -0.84 0.73 11.90
CA PRO A 5 -0.84 0.48 13.34
C PRO A 5 -2.25 0.33 13.94
N ASP A 6 -3.24 1.03 13.38
CA ASP A 6 -4.62 1.02 13.85
C ASP A 6 -5.51 -0.07 13.21
N VAL A 7 -4.93 -1.02 12.45
CA VAL A 7 -5.71 -1.99 11.66
C VAL A 7 -6.74 -2.78 12.48
N HIS A 8 -6.42 -3.13 13.72
CA HIS A 8 -7.34 -3.84 14.60
C HIS A 8 -8.59 -3.00 14.87
N ARG A 9 -8.39 -1.73 15.27
CA ARG A 9 -9.48 -0.79 15.52
C ARG A 9 -10.30 -0.50 14.27
N GLN A 10 -9.65 -0.42 13.11
CA GLN A 10 -10.32 -0.23 11.82
C GLN A 10 -11.26 -1.40 11.51
N ILE A 11 -10.79 -2.65 11.70
CA ILE A 11 -11.61 -3.86 11.53
C ILE A 11 -12.77 -3.89 12.52
N GLU A 12 -12.52 -3.62 13.80
CA GLU A 12 -13.57 -3.59 14.83
C GLU A 12 -14.64 -2.52 14.56
N SER A 13 -14.25 -1.39 13.97
CA SER A 13 -15.18 -0.30 13.66
C SER A 13 -16.08 -0.56 12.45
N PHE A 14 -15.81 -1.62 11.67
CA PHE A 14 -16.55 -1.91 10.44
C PHE A 14 -17.19 -3.29 10.50
N SER A 15 -18.49 -3.34 10.78
CA SER A 15 -19.22 -4.59 11.09
C SER A 15 -19.21 -5.65 9.98
N VAL A 16 -19.03 -5.24 8.71
CA VAL A 16 -18.87 -6.18 7.59
C VAL A 16 -17.57 -6.98 7.71
N LEU A 17 -16.57 -6.45 8.42
CA LEU A 17 -15.31 -7.14 8.69
C LEU A 17 -15.31 -7.94 9.99
N HIS A 18 -16.42 -7.96 10.73
CA HIS A 18 -16.48 -8.77 11.95
C HIS A 18 -16.36 -10.27 11.60
N PRO A 19 -15.64 -11.04 12.43
CA PRO A 19 -15.46 -12.47 12.24
C PRO A 19 -16.83 -13.18 12.17
N GLY A 20 -16.91 -14.23 11.34
CA GLY A 20 -18.09 -15.09 11.22
C GLY A 20 -18.36 -15.91 12.49
N PRO A 21 -19.45 -16.70 12.54
CA PRO A 21 -19.82 -17.47 13.73
C PRO A 21 -18.80 -18.57 14.10
N GLY A 22 -17.86 -18.90 13.21
CA GLY A 22 -16.81 -19.88 13.46
C GLY A 22 -15.64 -19.36 14.32
N ILE A 23 -14.96 -20.28 15.00
CA ILE A 23 -13.76 -19.96 15.80
C ILE A 23 -12.63 -19.54 14.86
N ARG A 24 -12.12 -18.30 15.02
CA ARG A 24 -11.02 -17.71 14.22
C ARG A 24 -11.32 -17.56 12.72
N GLU A 25 -12.59 -17.46 12.35
CA GLU A 25 -12.96 -16.99 11.01
C GLU A 25 -12.66 -15.50 10.89
N THR A 26 -11.91 -15.10 9.87
CA THR A 26 -11.77 -13.69 9.51
C THR A 26 -12.50 -13.46 8.21
N SER A 27 -13.23 -12.35 8.14
CA SER A 27 -13.84 -11.84 6.90
C SER A 27 -12.79 -11.23 5.95
N LEU A 28 -11.55 -11.06 6.43
CA LEU A 28 -10.46 -10.47 5.68
C LEU A 28 -9.97 -11.45 4.60
N ALA A 29 -10.28 -11.14 3.34
CA ALA A 29 -9.82 -11.94 2.19
C ALA A 29 -8.30 -11.87 1.96
N GLY A 30 -7.63 -10.84 2.49
CA GLY A 30 -6.18 -10.67 2.39
C GLY A 30 -5.74 -9.23 2.59
N VAL A 31 -4.42 -9.01 2.56
CA VAL A 31 -3.79 -7.68 2.67
C VAL A 31 -2.95 -7.41 1.44
N ILE A 32 -3.21 -6.30 0.76
CA ILE A 32 -2.36 -5.79 -0.32
C ILE A 32 -1.46 -4.71 0.25
N LEU A 33 -0.15 -4.85 0.11
CA LEU A 33 0.86 -3.87 0.50
C LEU A 33 1.33 -3.08 -0.72
N THR A 34 1.24 -1.75 -0.65
CA THR A 34 1.72 -0.84 -1.71
C THR A 34 3.22 -0.59 -1.66
N ASP A 35 3.81 -0.79 -0.49
CA ASP A 35 5.20 -0.50 -0.17
C ASP A 35 5.61 -1.23 1.12
N ALA A 36 6.81 -0.96 1.60
CA ALA A 36 7.34 -1.49 2.86
C ALA A 36 7.43 -0.42 3.96
N GLU A 37 6.68 0.70 3.89
CA GLU A 37 6.75 1.69 4.96
C GLU A 37 6.26 1.10 6.28
N LEU A 38 6.86 1.56 7.38
CA LEU A 38 6.56 1.04 8.72
C LEU A 38 5.07 1.16 9.04
N ASP A 39 4.50 2.34 8.79
CA ASP A 39 3.10 2.67 9.06
C ASP A 39 2.12 1.97 8.11
N HIS A 40 2.61 1.32 7.05
CA HIS A 40 1.81 0.52 6.12
C HIS A 40 1.88 -0.98 6.37
N THR A 41 2.84 -1.44 7.18
CA THR A 41 3.13 -2.88 7.34
C THR A 41 3.08 -3.37 8.78
N ILE A 42 3.29 -2.50 9.78
CA ILE A 42 3.36 -2.89 11.20
C ILE A 42 2.08 -3.58 11.71
N GLY A 43 0.92 -3.22 11.17
CA GLY A 43 -0.37 -3.81 11.51
C GLY A 43 -0.48 -5.30 11.17
N LEU A 44 0.38 -5.83 10.29
CA LEU A 44 0.45 -7.29 10.06
C LEU A 44 0.69 -8.06 11.35
N LEU A 45 1.47 -7.51 12.29
CA LEU A 45 1.69 -8.10 13.61
C LEU A 45 0.40 -8.17 14.43
N SER A 46 -0.50 -7.20 14.26
CA SER A 46 -1.81 -7.17 14.91
C SER A 46 -2.79 -8.18 14.31
N LEU A 47 -2.60 -8.60 13.05
CA LEU A 47 -3.43 -9.59 12.36
C LEU A 47 -3.06 -11.05 12.68
N ARG A 48 -2.03 -11.27 13.51
CA ARG A 48 -1.52 -12.61 13.89
C ARG A 48 -2.54 -13.54 14.56
N GLU A 49 -3.67 -13.00 15.01
CA GLU A 49 -4.74 -13.76 15.68
C GLU A 49 -5.62 -14.53 14.68
N GLY A 50 -5.55 -14.17 13.39
CA GLY A 50 -6.19 -14.91 12.30
C GLY A 50 -5.55 -16.28 12.07
N SER A 51 -6.35 -17.24 11.60
CA SER A 51 -5.88 -18.61 11.30
C SER A 51 -5.00 -18.67 10.04
N PHE A 52 -5.29 -17.83 9.03
CA PHE A 52 -4.55 -17.76 7.77
C PHE A 52 -4.63 -16.35 7.16
N LEU A 53 -3.53 -15.88 6.56
CA LEU A 53 -3.45 -14.57 5.90
C LEU A 53 -2.82 -14.68 4.51
N THR A 54 -3.55 -14.27 3.47
CA THR A 54 -2.97 -14.04 2.14
C THR A 54 -2.45 -12.60 2.05
N ILE A 55 -1.17 -12.45 1.71
CA ILE A 55 -0.50 -11.15 1.60
C ILE A 55 -0.04 -10.94 0.16
N TYR A 56 -0.36 -9.79 -0.42
CA TYR A 56 0.00 -9.39 -1.77
C TYR A 56 0.97 -8.21 -1.72
N GLY A 57 1.96 -8.20 -2.62
CA GLY A 57 2.90 -7.08 -2.76
C GLY A 57 4.04 -7.42 -3.72
N THR A 58 4.92 -6.46 -3.98
CA THR A 58 6.11 -6.69 -4.83
C THR A 58 7.17 -7.52 -4.12
N GLU A 59 8.04 -8.22 -4.85
CA GLU A 59 9.07 -9.04 -4.21
C GLU A 59 10.05 -8.23 -3.35
N ILE A 60 10.33 -6.97 -3.70
CA ILE A 60 11.19 -6.16 -2.84
C ILE A 60 10.56 -5.90 -1.47
N VAL A 61 9.24 -5.65 -1.41
CA VAL A 61 8.51 -5.51 -0.15
C VAL A 61 8.60 -6.82 0.65
N ARG A 62 8.42 -7.97 0.00
CA ARG A 62 8.57 -9.28 0.65
C ARG A 62 9.95 -9.47 1.28
N LYS A 63 11.01 -9.19 0.51
CA LYS A 63 12.40 -9.31 0.97
C LYS A 63 12.67 -8.37 2.15
N CYS A 64 12.18 -7.13 2.08
CA CYS A 64 12.30 -6.16 3.15
C CYS A 64 11.65 -6.66 4.45
N LEU A 65 10.43 -7.22 4.35
CA LEU A 65 9.68 -7.78 5.48
C LEU A 65 10.24 -9.12 6.00
N GLN A 66 11.15 -9.73 5.24
CA GLN A 66 11.88 -10.92 5.64
C GLN A 66 13.17 -10.60 6.40
N SER A 67 13.78 -9.43 6.16
CA SER A 67 15.12 -9.08 6.67
C SER A 67 15.17 -7.73 7.40
N ALA A 68 15.07 -6.61 6.70
CA ALA A 68 15.29 -5.26 7.24
C ALA A 68 14.24 -4.88 8.29
N PHE A 69 12.99 -5.28 8.08
CA PHE A 69 11.93 -5.21 9.09
C PHE A 69 11.29 -6.61 9.22
N PRO A 70 11.80 -7.49 10.10
CA PRO A 70 11.55 -8.93 10.02
C PRO A 70 10.15 -9.36 10.53
N VAL A 71 9.09 -8.83 9.94
CA VAL A 71 7.69 -9.13 10.23
C VAL A 71 7.38 -10.60 9.97
N PHE A 72 7.82 -11.17 8.84
CA PHE A 72 7.53 -12.58 8.53
C PHE A 72 8.22 -13.57 9.48
N PRO A 73 9.52 -13.41 9.81
CA PRO A 73 10.12 -14.16 10.92
C PRO A 73 9.34 -14.06 12.23
N MET A 74 8.83 -12.88 12.59
CA MET A 74 8.05 -12.69 13.81
C MET A 74 6.70 -13.42 13.75
N LEU A 75 6.01 -13.39 12.60
CA LEU A 75 4.68 -14.01 12.43
C LEU A 75 4.69 -15.54 12.32
N LYS A 76 5.84 -16.14 11.97
CA LYS A 76 5.98 -17.57 11.61
C LYS A 76 5.32 -18.55 12.60
N ASN A 77 5.33 -18.24 13.90
CA ASN A 77 4.82 -19.11 14.95
C ASN A 77 3.44 -18.71 15.47
N TYR A 78 2.82 -17.66 14.93
CA TYR A 78 1.54 -17.13 15.41
C TYR A 78 0.39 -17.36 14.43
N CYS A 79 0.63 -17.20 13.12
CA CYS A 79 -0.36 -17.45 12.09
C CYS A 79 0.27 -18.08 10.85
N SER A 80 -0.52 -18.85 10.11
CA SER A 80 -0.15 -19.25 8.75
C SER A 80 -0.35 -18.07 7.81
N TRP A 81 0.53 -17.94 6.82
CA TRP A 81 0.40 -16.90 5.80
C TRP A 81 0.98 -17.39 4.48
N GLU A 82 0.53 -16.80 3.39
CA GLU A 82 1.09 -16.97 2.06
C GLU A 82 1.40 -15.62 1.42
N TRP A 83 2.33 -15.63 0.48
CA TRP A 83 2.71 -14.46 -0.29
C TRP A 83 2.33 -14.64 -1.76
N GLN A 84 1.67 -13.63 -2.32
CA GLN A 84 1.27 -13.56 -3.70
C GLN A 84 1.95 -12.34 -4.35
N SER A 85 2.95 -12.60 -5.18
CA SER A 85 3.76 -11.52 -5.77
C SER A 85 2.96 -10.71 -6.78
N LEU A 86 2.92 -9.40 -6.55
CA LEU A 86 2.38 -8.45 -7.49
C LEU A 86 3.44 -7.98 -8.48
N GLN A 87 3.14 -8.08 -9.78
CA GLN A 87 4.03 -7.66 -10.85
C GLN A 87 3.55 -6.32 -11.44
N PRO A 88 4.42 -5.30 -11.53
CA PRO A 88 4.10 -4.03 -12.14
C PRO A 88 3.53 -4.16 -13.55
N ASN A 89 2.48 -3.38 -13.83
CA ASN A 89 1.77 -3.31 -15.12
C ASN A 89 1.14 -4.63 -15.58
N ILE A 90 0.93 -5.58 -14.66
CA ILE A 90 0.23 -6.83 -14.93
C ILE A 90 -1.01 -6.89 -14.03
N GLY A 91 -2.18 -6.98 -14.65
CA GLY A 91 -3.44 -7.20 -13.95
C GLY A 91 -3.48 -8.60 -13.33
N GLN A 92 -3.54 -8.66 -12.00
CA GLN A 92 -3.58 -9.91 -11.25
C GLN A 92 -4.88 -10.03 -10.47
N ARG A 93 -5.38 -11.25 -10.39
CA ARG A 93 -6.60 -11.53 -9.64
C ARG A 93 -6.29 -11.59 -8.15
N VAL A 94 -7.07 -10.87 -7.36
CA VAL A 94 -7.00 -10.87 -5.89
C VAL A 94 -8.35 -11.34 -5.32
N GLY A 95 -8.30 -12.14 -4.25
CA GLY A 95 -9.46 -12.71 -3.58
C GLY A 95 -9.90 -14.09 -4.10
N ALA A 96 -10.91 -14.66 -3.46
CA ALA A 96 -11.46 -15.97 -3.80
C ALA A 96 -12.18 -15.98 -5.16
N PHE A 97 -12.24 -17.15 -5.80
CA PHE A 97 -12.99 -17.35 -7.03
C PHE A 97 -14.49 -17.19 -6.79
N GLY A 98 -15.14 -16.28 -7.52
CA GLY A 98 -16.59 -16.08 -7.46
C GLY A 98 -17.00 -14.62 -7.51
N GLU A 99 -18.13 -14.30 -6.88
CA GLU A 99 -18.56 -12.91 -6.71
C GLU A 99 -17.57 -12.13 -5.83
N GLY A 100 -17.24 -10.90 -6.24
CA GLY A 100 -16.30 -10.05 -5.51
C GLY A 100 -14.83 -10.22 -5.90
N THR A 101 -14.53 -11.01 -6.94
CA THR A 101 -13.19 -11.03 -7.54
C THR A 101 -12.81 -9.66 -8.10
N ILE A 102 -11.65 -9.13 -7.70
CA ILE A 102 -11.09 -7.87 -8.20
C ILE A 102 -9.83 -8.17 -9.00
N ILE A 103 -9.67 -7.52 -10.14
CA ILE A 103 -8.38 -7.48 -10.84
C ILE A 103 -7.62 -6.25 -10.35
N VAL A 104 -6.41 -6.47 -9.84
CA VAL A 104 -5.52 -5.42 -9.35
C VAL A 104 -4.38 -5.28 -10.34
N GLU A 105 -4.26 -4.11 -10.95
CA GLU A 105 -3.08 -3.69 -11.70
C GLU A 105 -2.20 -2.85 -10.78
N THR A 106 -0.89 -3.12 -10.77
CA THR A 106 0.06 -2.35 -9.97
C THR A 106 0.83 -1.36 -10.83
N ILE A 107 0.83 -0.09 -10.45
CA ILE A 107 1.45 1.00 -11.20
C ILE A 107 2.70 1.46 -10.46
N PRO A 108 3.88 1.47 -11.08
CA PRO A 108 5.10 2.00 -10.46
C PRO A 108 4.92 3.45 -9.99
N VAL A 109 5.31 3.76 -8.75
CA VAL A 109 5.23 5.12 -8.19
C VAL A 109 6.60 5.64 -7.80
N SER A 110 7.34 4.91 -6.96
CA SER A 110 8.59 5.38 -6.37
C SER A 110 9.59 4.23 -6.24
N ARG A 111 10.87 4.59 -6.36
CA ARG A 111 12.04 3.72 -6.15
C ARG A 111 12.72 4.00 -4.81
N LYS A 112 12.10 4.83 -3.97
CA LYS A 112 12.69 5.24 -2.70
C LYS A 112 12.40 4.16 -1.64
N PRO A 113 13.43 3.56 -1.02
CA PRO A 113 13.21 2.63 0.08
C PRO A 113 12.73 3.36 1.35
N PRO A 114 12.02 2.66 2.25
CA PRO A 114 11.77 3.12 3.61
C PRO A 114 13.06 3.49 4.32
N LEU A 115 13.00 4.47 5.22
CA LEU A 115 14.18 5.01 5.91
C LEU A 115 14.98 3.92 6.64
N TYR A 116 14.30 2.93 7.23
CA TYR A 116 14.95 1.84 7.96
C TYR A 116 15.68 0.85 7.04
N ALA A 117 15.31 0.79 5.76
CA ALA A 117 15.91 -0.12 4.78
C ALA A 117 17.14 0.49 4.09
N GLN A 118 17.30 1.82 4.13
CA GLN A 118 18.36 2.56 3.41
C GLN A 118 19.78 2.12 3.75
N SER A 119 20.04 1.66 4.98
CA SER A 119 21.38 1.22 5.40
C SER A 119 21.71 -0.22 4.99
N ASN A 120 20.73 -0.99 4.52
CA ASN A 120 20.83 -2.43 4.25
C ASN A 120 20.72 -2.80 2.76
N LEU A 121 20.78 -1.82 1.85
CA LEU A 121 20.58 -1.96 0.39
C LEU A 121 21.73 -2.67 -0.36
N LYS A 122 22.54 -3.51 0.31
CA LYS A 122 23.75 -4.11 -0.31
C LYS A 122 23.44 -5.03 -1.50
N ASP A 123 22.22 -5.56 -1.56
CA ASP A 123 21.78 -6.55 -2.55
C ASP A 123 20.64 -6.06 -3.46
N GLU A 124 20.32 -4.76 -3.43
CA GLU A 124 19.20 -4.19 -4.19
C GLU A 124 19.65 -3.43 -5.44
N LEU A 125 18.86 -3.54 -6.50
CA LEU A 125 19.15 -2.90 -7.76
C LEU A 125 18.62 -1.46 -7.75
N PRO A 126 19.32 -0.49 -8.36
CA PRO A 126 18.84 0.90 -8.51
C PRO A 126 17.47 1.05 -9.19
N GLU A 127 16.99 -0.03 -9.81
CA GLU A 127 15.74 -0.08 -10.57
C GLU A 127 14.56 -0.62 -9.76
N ASP A 128 14.78 -1.10 -8.53
CA ASP A 128 13.75 -1.73 -7.75
C ASP A 128 12.61 -0.76 -7.39
N LEU A 129 11.39 -1.22 -7.62
CA LEU A 129 10.16 -0.45 -7.40
C LEU A 129 9.64 -0.71 -5.99
N TRP A 130 9.90 0.26 -5.12
CA TRP A 130 9.61 0.20 -3.70
C TRP A 130 8.17 0.56 -3.36
N GLU A 131 7.56 1.43 -4.16
CA GLU A 131 6.17 1.85 -3.97
C GLU A 131 5.38 1.70 -5.27
N VAL A 132 4.17 1.16 -5.14
CA VAL A 132 3.22 1.02 -6.24
C VAL A 132 1.86 1.63 -5.87
N GLY A 133 1.22 2.22 -6.86
CA GLY A 133 -0.22 2.49 -6.84
C GLY A 133 -1.00 1.27 -7.30
N LEU A 134 -2.29 1.25 -7.01
CA LEU A 134 -3.20 0.17 -7.37
C LEU A 134 -4.32 0.70 -8.26
N VAL A 135 -4.61 0.01 -9.34
CA VAL A 135 -5.87 0.18 -10.09
C VAL A 135 -6.69 -1.08 -9.89
N LEU A 136 -7.82 -0.93 -9.22
CA LEU A 136 -8.73 -2.01 -8.86
C LEU A 136 -9.89 -2.02 -9.85
N HIS A 137 -9.97 -3.07 -10.65
CA HIS A 137 -11.04 -3.26 -11.62
C HIS A 137 -12.07 -4.23 -11.08
N ASN A 138 -13.30 -3.74 -10.94
CA ASN A 138 -14.45 -4.57 -10.66
C ASN A 138 -15.00 -5.13 -11.98
N GLN A 139 -14.81 -6.42 -12.21
CA GLN A 139 -15.22 -7.07 -13.46
C GLN A 139 -16.74 -7.12 -13.65
N SER A 140 -17.53 -7.13 -12.56
CA SER A 140 -18.99 -7.23 -12.66
C SER A 140 -19.66 -5.90 -13.02
N SER A 141 -19.13 -4.79 -12.52
CA SER A 141 -19.66 -3.45 -12.82
C SER A 141 -18.92 -2.72 -13.94
N GLY A 142 -17.73 -3.20 -14.31
CA GLY A 142 -16.83 -2.50 -15.24
C GLY A 142 -16.19 -1.23 -14.65
N LYS A 143 -16.39 -0.96 -13.36
CA LYS A 143 -15.88 0.22 -12.67
C LYS A 143 -14.46 0.03 -12.18
N CYS A 144 -13.70 1.12 -12.10
CA CYS A 144 -12.34 1.08 -11.55
C CYS A 144 -12.05 2.19 -10.54
N LEU A 145 -11.29 1.81 -9.51
CA LEU A 145 -10.75 2.67 -8.47
C LEU A 145 -9.22 2.75 -8.64
N ALA A 146 -8.68 3.96 -8.74
CA ALA A 146 -7.26 4.23 -8.67
C ALA A 146 -6.89 4.68 -7.25
N TYR A 147 -5.99 3.94 -6.60
CA TYR A 147 -5.50 4.17 -5.24
C TYR A 147 -3.99 4.39 -5.24
N PHE A 148 -3.57 5.60 -4.89
CA PHE A 148 -2.18 6.06 -4.86
C PHE A 148 -1.91 6.72 -3.50
N PRO A 149 -1.51 5.95 -2.47
CA PRO A 149 -1.36 6.48 -1.11
C PRO A 149 -0.23 7.50 -0.99
N THR A 150 0.81 7.31 -1.80
CA THR A 150 1.91 8.25 -1.97
C THR A 150 1.97 8.64 -3.44
N LEU A 151 2.27 9.91 -3.72
CA LEU A 151 2.48 10.38 -5.07
C LEU A 151 3.59 11.43 -5.06
N VAL A 152 4.69 11.22 -5.77
CA VAL A 152 5.79 12.20 -5.82
C VAL A 152 5.57 13.20 -6.96
N ASP A 153 5.11 12.70 -8.10
CA ASP A 153 4.89 13.45 -9.33
C ASP A 153 3.79 12.76 -10.18
N ILE A 154 3.14 13.53 -11.05
CA ILE A 154 2.14 13.02 -12.01
C ILE A 154 2.79 12.98 -13.39
N THR A 155 3.34 11.83 -13.75
CA THR A 155 3.86 11.59 -15.10
C THR A 155 2.71 11.52 -16.12
N PRO A 156 2.96 11.76 -17.42
CA PRO A 156 1.92 11.62 -18.45
C PRO A 156 1.25 10.24 -18.47
N ASP A 157 2.02 9.18 -18.25
CA ASP A 157 1.52 7.80 -18.22
C ASP A 157 0.61 7.57 -17.01
N LEU A 158 1.01 8.09 -15.84
CA LEU A 158 0.18 8.06 -14.64
C LEU A 158 -1.08 8.90 -14.83
N GLU A 159 -0.98 10.11 -15.40
CA GLU A 159 -2.15 10.95 -15.67
C GLU A 159 -3.15 10.25 -16.61
N ALA A 160 -2.64 9.55 -17.63
CA ALA A 160 -3.46 8.75 -18.55
C ALA A 160 -4.12 7.55 -17.85
N CYS A 161 -3.45 6.94 -16.87
CA CYS A 161 -4.02 5.90 -16.01
C CYS A 161 -5.14 6.47 -15.12
N LEU A 162 -4.86 7.56 -14.39
CA LEU A 162 -5.82 8.22 -13.49
C LEU A 162 -7.06 8.72 -14.23
N ARG A 163 -6.92 9.23 -15.45
CA ARG A 163 -8.06 9.68 -16.27
C ARG A 163 -9.06 8.58 -16.63
N LYS A 164 -8.65 7.31 -16.57
CA LYS A 164 -9.53 6.17 -16.86
C LYS A 164 -10.28 5.69 -15.62
N ALA A 165 -9.90 6.15 -14.43
CA ALA A 165 -10.51 5.74 -13.17
C ALA A 165 -11.87 6.41 -12.94
N ASP A 166 -12.87 5.65 -12.49
CA ASP A 166 -14.14 6.21 -12.03
C ASP A 166 -14.00 6.90 -10.67
N ILE A 167 -13.09 6.40 -9.83
CA ILE A 167 -12.80 6.95 -8.50
C ILE A 167 -11.28 7.11 -8.36
N LEU A 168 -10.87 8.27 -7.85
CA LEU A 168 -9.49 8.60 -7.55
C LEU A 168 -9.31 8.80 -6.06
N MET A 169 -8.43 7.99 -5.46
CA MET A 169 -7.94 8.16 -4.10
C MET A 169 -6.43 8.37 -4.17
N VAL A 170 -6.00 9.62 -4.04
CA VAL A 170 -4.60 10.03 -4.20
C VAL A 170 -4.05 10.66 -2.93
N ASP A 171 -2.73 10.72 -2.84
CA ASP A 171 -1.99 11.35 -1.75
C ASP A 171 -2.53 12.76 -1.42
N GLY A 172 -2.89 12.93 -0.16
CA GLY A 172 -3.35 14.19 0.44
C GLY A 172 -2.59 14.51 1.73
N THR A 173 -1.38 13.98 1.89
CA THR A 173 -0.62 14.03 3.15
C THR A 173 -0.25 15.46 3.53
N PHE A 174 0.12 16.29 2.55
CA PHE A 174 0.57 17.67 2.78
C PHE A 174 -0.31 18.67 2.05
N TRP A 175 -0.78 19.71 2.75
CA TRP A 175 -1.48 20.82 2.10
C TRP A 175 -0.49 21.67 1.30
N SER A 176 0.68 21.97 1.86
CA SER A 176 1.74 22.73 1.19
C SER A 176 3.10 22.09 1.40
N ALA A 177 4.02 22.27 0.44
CA ALA A 177 5.34 21.63 0.46
C ALA A 177 6.13 21.91 1.76
N GLU A 178 6.02 23.11 2.30
CA GLU A 178 6.84 23.60 3.41
C GLU A 178 6.10 23.58 4.76
N GLU A 179 4.90 22.99 4.87
CA GLU A 179 4.08 23.16 6.08
C GLU A 179 4.81 22.72 7.36
N LEU A 180 5.46 21.54 7.36
CA LEU A 180 6.19 21.07 8.54
C LEU A 180 7.52 21.78 8.74
N VAL A 181 8.15 22.26 7.67
CA VAL A 181 9.39 23.07 7.75
C VAL A 181 9.09 24.41 8.42
N LYS A 182 7.98 25.06 8.05
CA LYS A 182 7.51 26.31 8.67
C LYS A 182 7.12 26.13 10.13
N MET A 183 6.63 24.96 10.49
CA MET A 183 6.35 24.59 11.89
C MET A 183 7.60 24.20 12.69
N GLY A 184 8.76 24.07 12.04
CA GLY A 184 10.01 23.65 12.69
C GLY A 184 10.05 22.18 13.10
N ALA A 185 9.11 21.35 12.64
CA ALA A 185 8.97 19.95 13.03
C ALA A 185 9.97 19.03 12.30
N THR A 186 10.44 19.43 11.11
CA THR A 186 11.42 18.69 10.31
C THR A 186 12.21 19.66 9.42
N LYS A 187 13.35 19.19 8.90
CA LYS A 187 14.15 19.89 7.88
C LYS A 187 13.81 19.46 6.45
N ARG A 188 12.97 18.44 6.28
CA ARG A 188 12.57 17.88 4.98
C ARG A 188 11.21 18.42 4.57
N ASP A 189 11.09 18.88 3.33
CA ASP A 189 9.81 19.30 2.75
C ASP A 189 8.98 18.09 2.27
N ALA A 190 7.73 18.31 1.88
CA ALA A 190 6.82 17.25 1.43
C ALA A 190 7.43 16.41 0.28
N ARG A 191 8.11 17.07 -0.67
CA ARG A 191 8.70 16.39 -1.84
C ARG A 191 9.91 15.55 -1.46
N ASN A 192 10.76 16.04 -0.54
CA ASN A 192 11.84 15.25 0.04
C ASN A 192 11.30 14.01 0.78
N MET A 193 10.09 14.12 1.34
CA MET A 193 9.41 13.01 1.99
C MET A 193 8.76 12.04 1.00
N GLY A 194 8.49 12.47 -0.24
CA GLY A 194 7.92 11.63 -1.30
C GLY A 194 6.48 11.99 -1.66
N HIS A 195 6.00 13.15 -1.19
CA HIS A 195 4.60 13.55 -1.32
C HIS A 195 4.43 14.78 -2.21
N LEU A 196 3.42 14.73 -3.06
CA LEU A 196 2.96 15.80 -3.91
C LEU A 196 2.00 16.67 -3.08
N PRO A 197 2.34 17.94 -2.80
CA PRO A 197 1.46 18.80 -2.02
C PRO A 197 0.13 19.05 -2.74
N ILE A 198 -0.94 19.25 -1.97
CA ILE A 198 -2.27 19.55 -2.52
C ILE A 198 -2.27 20.92 -3.23
N SER A 199 -1.66 21.93 -2.63
CA SER A 199 -1.67 23.31 -3.12
C SER A 199 -0.32 23.76 -3.70
N GLY A 200 -0.35 24.89 -4.41
CA GLY A 200 0.83 25.53 -4.99
C GLY A 200 1.11 25.10 -6.44
N SER A 201 2.13 25.71 -7.04
CA SER A 201 2.55 25.37 -8.41
C SER A 201 2.98 23.91 -8.49
N GLY A 202 2.34 23.15 -9.38
CA GLY A 202 2.58 21.72 -9.55
C GLY A 202 2.08 20.86 -8.38
N GLY A 203 1.07 21.31 -7.64
CA GLY A 203 0.35 20.47 -6.67
C GLY A 203 -0.75 19.62 -7.32
N SER A 204 -1.34 18.70 -6.55
CA SER A 204 -2.36 17.78 -7.06
C SER A 204 -3.69 18.46 -7.41
N ARG A 205 -4.02 19.58 -6.74
CA ARG A 205 -5.19 20.39 -7.09
C ARG A 205 -4.84 21.36 -8.21
N LYS A 206 -5.37 21.11 -9.41
CA LYS A 206 -5.43 22.14 -10.47
C LYS A 206 -6.57 23.11 -10.12
N GLY A 207 -6.23 24.39 -10.03
CA GLY A 207 -7.17 25.49 -9.76
C GLY A 207 -8.17 25.70 -10.89
#